data_AF-A0A9D9DQH7-F1
#
_entry.id   AF-A0A9D9DQH7-F1
#
_cell.length_a   1.000
_cell.length_b   1.000
_cell.length_c   1.000
_cell.angle_alpha   90.00
_cell.angle_beta   90.00
_cell.angle_gamma   90.00
#
_symmetry.space_group_name_H-M   'P 1'
#
loop_
_entity.id
_entity.type
_entity.pdbx_description
1 polymer ?
#
loop_
_entity_poly.entity_id
_entity_poly.type
_entity_poly.pdbx_seq_one_letter_code
_entity_poly.pdbx_strand_id
1 'polypeptide(L)'
;MEIKVSPNQTLKDFSYGRKFVKGFASRSIVPVMLLEAFVEGGRTYQAYQRGGFTEARERLTEEMIGAAFWFSGVPLFDKLIDKFVGEKLYKLPETDFDTGKDSLRNPFKNYMKKFSDQLKFDPEKAEKIIAKYKFGKVITSIILANCLVGIALPKVNQAITRYILKKNKNQEQNPQQKPVNADKNNQYAALKQYDISDFLDKDEKKDVSFGAISPQTLMSLAFNFENNPKYQLLSTDMGVWLGRGICARNSHERTEVLFRDISSSYFYMFNMPVIAMLLNKLQDGDSRRLDPVAAKQVNEHLLNVLKANDNKMTPEAFKSVVLGNSANKYMITPKLAEELAVRSDVIDLDKFLEYLKDIAPKDKYEKLAKDAQGMSELQPKIAGKSVISKHQIEDVFTGGALKMPEFLKNVFRCSTSDQNLFTGKIKEPSFDKDLRFVSQKTFIKIQKDMEEYVNTIIKKAKGKEITADLLNRVCRENYIKNALNWGLGFAISAAFLSTFIPKIQYWITRKVTGSNAFPGTADYSNEKK
;
A
#
# COMPACT_ATOMS: atom_id res chain seq x y z
N MET A 1 39.44 10.68 -10.75
CA MET A 1 39.14 9.43 -10.05
C MET A 1 37.72 9.01 -10.39
N GLU A 2 37.52 7.78 -10.84
CA GLU A 2 36.23 7.28 -11.31
C GLU A 2 35.58 6.40 -10.24
N ILE A 3 34.40 6.81 -9.75
CA ILE A 3 33.63 6.03 -8.78
C ILE A 3 32.89 4.93 -9.54
N LYS A 4 33.24 3.66 -9.29
CA LYS A 4 32.56 2.53 -9.92
C LYS A 4 31.16 2.35 -9.33
N VAL A 5 30.14 2.34 -10.19
CA VAL A 5 28.77 2.00 -9.83
C VAL A 5 28.45 0.59 -10.31
N SER A 6 27.91 -0.24 -9.42
CA SER A 6 27.44 -1.58 -9.79
C SER A 6 26.32 -1.47 -10.82
N PRO A 7 26.43 -2.06 -12.02
CA PRO A 7 25.38 -1.90 -13.03
C PRO A 7 24.14 -2.74 -12.70
N ASN A 8 22.95 -2.19 -12.97
CA ASN A 8 21.67 -2.90 -13.03
C ASN A 8 21.31 -3.76 -11.80
N GLN A 9 21.55 -3.26 -10.58
CA GLN A 9 21.15 -3.98 -9.38
C GLN A 9 19.63 -4.14 -9.31
N THR A 10 19.20 -5.34 -8.92
CA THR A 10 17.80 -5.73 -8.72
C THR A 10 17.60 -6.30 -7.32
N LEU A 11 16.35 -6.50 -6.90
CA LEU A 11 16.08 -7.17 -5.62
C LEU A 11 16.70 -8.56 -5.53
N LYS A 12 17.05 -9.25 -6.62
CA LYS A 12 17.67 -10.58 -6.56
C LYS A 12 19.05 -10.56 -5.89
N ASP A 13 19.74 -9.43 -5.97
CA ASP A 13 21.13 -9.28 -5.51
C ASP A 13 21.26 -9.12 -3.99
N PHE A 14 20.13 -9.02 -3.28
CA PHE A 14 20.10 -8.81 -1.83
C PHE A 14 19.69 -10.07 -1.06
N SER A 15 20.22 -10.18 0.17
CA SER A 15 19.90 -11.29 1.07
C SER A 15 18.40 -11.34 1.38
N TYR A 16 17.89 -12.57 1.59
CA TYR A 16 16.48 -12.77 1.95
C TYR A 16 16.05 -11.91 3.13
N GLY A 17 16.85 -11.84 4.20
CA GLY A 17 16.52 -11.03 5.38
C GLY A 17 16.28 -9.54 5.07
N ARG A 18 17.08 -8.92 4.19
CA ARG A 18 16.88 -7.52 3.80
C ARG A 18 15.62 -7.33 2.96
N LYS A 19 15.39 -8.25 2.02
CA LYS A 19 14.19 -8.23 1.18
C LYS A 19 12.94 -8.47 2.01
N PHE A 20 13.02 -9.36 3.00
CA PHE A 20 11.95 -9.63 3.96
C PHE A 20 11.62 -8.38 4.75
N VAL A 21 12.60 -7.74 5.41
CA VAL A 21 12.36 -6.52 6.21
C VAL A 21 11.85 -5.37 5.32
N LYS A 22 12.39 -5.21 4.11
CA LYS A 22 11.87 -4.25 3.12
C LYS A 22 10.41 -4.54 2.78
N GLY A 23 10.10 -5.78 2.40
CA GLY A 23 8.74 -6.22 2.06
C GLY A 23 7.77 -6.10 3.23
N PHE A 24 8.27 -6.31 4.45
CA PHE A 24 7.52 -6.16 5.70
C PHE A 24 7.17 -4.71 6.03
N ALA A 25 8.09 -3.79 5.72
CA ALA A 25 7.89 -2.35 5.79
C ALA A 25 7.12 -1.76 4.59
N SER A 26 7.03 -2.53 3.50
CA SER A 26 6.42 -2.10 2.25
C SER A 26 4.89 -2.15 2.32
N ARG A 27 4.26 -1.49 1.36
CA ARG A 27 2.81 -1.52 1.12
C ARG A 27 2.33 -2.84 0.50
N SER A 28 3.13 -3.91 0.58
CA SER A 28 2.79 -5.23 0.04
C SER A 28 1.58 -5.81 0.78
N ILE A 29 0.80 -6.64 0.08
CA ILE A 29 -0.33 -7.39 0.65
C ILE A 29 0.13 -8.52 1.59
N VAL A 30 1.42 -8.87 1.55
CA VAL A 30 1.95 -10.06 2.21
C VAL A 30 2.13 -9.92 3.73
N PRO A 31 2.62 -8.79 4.27
CA PRO A 31 2.58 -8.54 5.71
C PRO A 31 1.17 -8.54 6.27
N VAL A 32 0.18 -8.12 5.47
CA VAL A 32 -1.25 -8.21 5.83
C VAL A 32 -1.68 -9.67 5.93
N MET A 33 -1.39 -10.51 4.93
CA MET A 33 -1.65 -11.96 5.00
C MET A 33 -1.03 -12.62 6.24
N LEU A 34 0.23 -12.30 6.55
CA LEU A 34 0.90 -12.84 7.74
C LEU A 34 0.20 -12.38 9.01
N LEU A 35 -0.19 -11.10 9.08
CA LEU A 35 -0.95 -10.55 10.19
C LEU A 35 -2.29 -11.27 10.33
N GLU A 36 -3.05 -11.45 9.24
CA GLU A 36 -4.34 -12.14 9.25
C GLU A 36 -4.25 -13.55 9.85
N ALA A 37 -3.21 -14.33 9.50
CA ALA A 37 -3.03 -15.66 10.08
C ALA A 37 -2.96 -15.66 11.63
N PHE A 38 -2.27 -14.67 12.23
CA PHE A 38 -2.24 -14.51 13.69
C PHE A 38 -3.57 -14.01 14.24
N VAL A 39 -4.24 -13.12 13.50
CA VAL A 39 -5.52 -12.55 13.92
C VAL A 39 -6.60 -13.61 13.93
N GLU A 40 -6.79 -14.34 12.84
CA GLU A 40 -7.80 -15.40 12.70
C GLU A 40 -7.61 -16.48 13.77
N GLY A 41 -6.37 -16.96 13.95
CA GLY A 41 -6.06 -17.96 14.96
C GLY A 41 -6.37 -17.49 16.39
N GLY A 42 -5.94 -16.28 16.74
CA GLY A 42 -6.15 -15.76 18.09
C GLY A 42 -7.60 -15.36 18.37
N ARG A 43 -8.31 -14.77 17.39
CA ARG A 43 -9.74 -14.45 17.53
C ARG A 43 -10.59 -15.70 17.65
N THR A 44 -10.30 -16.72 16.84
CA THR A 44 -10.95 -18.03 16.94
C THR A 44 -10.72 -18.64 18.32
N TYR A 45 -9.50 -18.54 18.86
CA TYR A 45 -9.20 -19.00 20.21
C TYR A 45 -9.97 -18.22 21.29
N GLN A 46 -10.02 -16.89 21.21
CA GLN A 46 -10.81 -16.08 22.16
C GLN A 46 -12.31 -16.40 22.06
N ALA A 47 -12.83 -16.63 20.85
CA ALA A 47 -14.21 -17.04 20.61
C ALA A 47 -14.51 -18.42 21.22
N TYR A 48 -13.58 -19.36 21.08
CA TYR A 48 -13.67 -20.67 21.71
C TYR A 48 -13.73 -20.57 23.24
N GLN A 49 -12.89 -19.72 23.84
CA GLN A 49 -12.92 -19.51 25.29
C GLN A 49 -14.24 -18.95 25.82
N ARG A 50 -14.98 -18.21 24.98
CA ARG A 50 -16.25 -17.59 25.38
C ARG A 50 -17.46 -18.48 25.10
N GLY A 51 -17.69 -18.78 23.82
CA GLY A 51 -18.89 -19.46 23.35
C GLY A 51 -18.65 -20.89 22.89
N GLY A 52 -17.48 -21.46 23.20
CA GLY A 52 -17.11 -22.83 22.82
C GLY A 52 -17.02 -23.01 21.31
N PHE A 53 -17.24 -24.25 20.85
CA PHE A 53 -17.09 -24.61 19.45
C PHE A 53 -18.00 -23.83 18.50
N THR A 54 -19.23 -23.52 18.92
CA THR A 54 -20.22 -22.82 18.10
C THR A 54 -19.73 -21.42 17.71
N GLU A 55 -19.27 -20.64 18.69
CA GLU A 55 -18.75 -19.31 18.44
C GLU A 55 -17.43 -19.37 17.65
N ALA A 56 -16.53 -20.28 18.03
CA ALA A 56 -15.26 -20.48 17.33
C ALA A 56 -15.46 -20.80 15.84
N ARG A 57 -16.41 -21.68 15.51
CA ARG A 57 -16.75 -22.03 14.12
C ARG A 57 -17.32 -20.84 13.36
N GLU A 58 -18.28 -20.12 13.95
CA GLU A 58 -18.85 -18.93 13.30
C GLU A 58 -17.75 -17.91 13.00
N ARG A 59 -16.86 -17.63 13.96
CA ARG A 59 -15.75 -16.69 13.79
C ARG A 59 -14.73 -17.15 12.75
N LEU A 60 -14.25 -18.38 12.84
CA LEU A 60 -13.29 -18.93 11.90
C LEU A 60 -13.83 -18.91 10.46
N THR A 61 -15.11 -19.26 10.28
CA THR A 61 -15.76 -19.26 8.96
C THR A 61 -15.88 -17.84 8.40
N GLU A 62 -16.31 -16.88 9.23
CA GLU A 62 -16.47 -15.48 8.82
C GLU A 62 -15.13 -14.83 8.46
N GLU A 63 -14.07 -15.13 9.22
CA GLU A 63 -12.75 -14.51 9.04
C GLU A 63 -11.96 -15.18 7.91
N MET A 64 -11.84 -16.52 7.87
CA MET A 64 -11.11 -17.21 6.79
C MET A 64 -11.76 -17.02 5.41
N ILE A 65 -13.09 -17.08 5.32
CA ILE A 65 -13.78 -16.86 4.04
C ILE A 65 -13.69 -15.37 3.66
N GLY A 66 -13.79 -14.46 4.63
CA GLY A 66 -13.55 -13.04 4.40
C GLY A 66 -12.16 -12.77 3.81
N ALA A 67 -11.12 -13.32 4.42
CA ALA A 67 -9.75 -13.22 3.94
C ALA A 67 -9.58 -13.87 2.55
N ALA A 68 -10.13 -15.06 2.31
CA ALA A 68 -10.06 -15.72 1.01
C ALA A 68 -10.70 -14.87 -0.12
N PHE A 69 -11.86 -14.26 0.13
CA PHE A 69 -12.49 -13.34 -0.80
C PHE A 69 -11.70 -12.04 -0.98
N TRP A 70 -11.03 -11.55 0.06
CA TRP A 70 -10.17 -10.38 -0.06
C TRP A 70 -8.95 -10.66 -0.94
N PHE A 71 -8.25 -11.77 -0.68
CA PHE A 71 -7.03 -12.13 -1.42
C PHE A 71 -7.28 -12.66 -2.83
N SER A 72 -8.44 -13.27 -3.09
CA SER A 72 -8.73 -13.96 -4.35
C SER A 72 -9.95 -13.42 -5.09
N GLY A 73 -10.98 -12.99 -4.36
CA GLY A 73 -12.24 -12.49 -4.92
C GLY A 73 -12.11 -11.11 -5.56
N VAL A 74 -11.48 -10.14 -4.89
CA VAL A 74 -11.25 -8.81 -5.47
C VAL A 74 -10.43 -8.90 -6.77
N PRO A 75 -9.26 -9.59 -6.81
CA PRO A 75 -8.52 -9.76 -8.06
C PRO A 75 -9.28 -10.56 -9.14
N LEU A 76 -10.15 -11.49 -8.75
CA LEU A 76 -10.98 -12.24 -9.69
C LEU A 76 -12.02 -11.32 -10.34
N PHE A 77 -12.77 -10.55 -9.56
CA PHE A 77 -13.73 -9.58 -10.11
C PHE A 77 -13.05 -8.54 -10.98
N ASP A 78 -11.87 -8.07 -10.57
CA ASP A 78 -11.03 -7.16 -11.35
C ASP A 78 -10.75 -7.73 -12.75
N LYS A 79 -10.26 -8.98 -12.82
CA LYS A 79 -9.98 -9.70 -14.07
C LYS A 79 -11.22 -9.97 -14.91
N LEU A 80 -12.34 -10.31 -14.27
CA LEU A 80 -13.60 -10.55 -14.99
C LEU A 80 -14.10 -9.26 -15.63
N ILE A 81 -14.05 -8.13 -14.90
CA ILE A 81 -14.41 -6.82 -15.43
C ILE A 81 -13.46 -6.43 -16.58
N ASP A 82 -12.16 -6.66 -16.44
CA ASP A 82 -11.20 -6.40 -17.53
C ASP A 82 -11.55 -7.20 -18.79
N LYS A 83 -11.80 -8.50 -18.65
CA LYS A 83 -12.10 -9.38 -19.78
C LYS A 83 -13.43 -9.04 -20.45
N PHE A 84 -14.49 -8.83 -19.67
CA PHE A 84 -15.85 -8.67 -20.21
C PHE A 84 -16.19 -7.22 -20.56
N VAL A 85 -15.69 -6.25 -19.79
CA VAL A 85 -15.99 -4.82 -19.99
C VAL A 85 -14.85 -4.12 -20.71
N GLY A 86 -13.60 -4.29 -20.26
CA GLY A 86 -12.45 -3.62 -20.88
C GLY A 86 -12.16 -4.11 -22.29
N GLU A 87 -11.86 -5.41 -22.42
CA GLU A 87 -11.45 -6.03 -23.69
C GLU A 87 -12.61 -6.29 -24.64
N LYS A 88 -13.73 -6.82 -24.15
CA LYS A 88 -14.87 -7.19 -25.02
C LYS A 88 -15.80 -6.03 -25.36
N LEU A 89 -16.26 -5.27 -24.36
CA LEU A 89 -17.23 -4.20 -24.57
C LEU A 89 -16.55 -2.94 -25.11
N TYR A 90 -15.51 -2.45 -24.43
CA TYR A 90 -14.80 -1.23 -24.81
C TYR A 90 -13.64 -1.45 -25.80
N LYS A 91 -13.28 -2.70 -26.11
CA LYS A 91 -12.22 -3.04 -27.07
C LYS A 91 -10.89 -2.34 -26.76
N LEU A 92 -10.58 -2.20 -25.46
CA LEU A 92 -9.31 -1.64 -25.02
C LEU A 92 -8.18 -2.64 -25.33
N PRO A 93 -7.09 -2.22 -26.00
CA PRO A 93 -6.00 -3.12 -26.38
C PRO A 93 -5.18 -3.58 -25.16
N GLU A 94 -5.16 -2.78 -24.10
CA GLU A 94 -4.53 -3.12 -22.83
C GLU A 94 -5.34 -2.47 -21.69
N THR A 95 -5.60 -3.24 -20.63
CA THR A 95 -6.38 -2.82 -19.46
C THR A 95 -5.48 -2.56 -18.24
N ASP A 96 -4.24 -3.06 -18.28
CA ASP A 96 -3.27 -3.01 -17.19
C ASP A 96 -2.35 -1.78 -17.26
N PHE A 97 -2.93 -0.60 -17.09
CA PHE A 97 -2.20 0.68 -17.02
C PHE A 97 -2.73 1.55 -15.89
N ASP A 98 -1.87 2.41 -15.34
CA ASP A 98 -2.24 3.32 -14.26
C ASP A 98 -2.80 4.64 -14.82
N THR A 99 -3.65 5.29 -14.04
CA THR A 99 -4.22 6.61 -14.37
C THR A 99 -3.68 7.75 -13.49
N GLY A 100 -2.81 7.43 -12.53
CA GLY A 100 -2.09 8.42 -11.73
C GLY A 100 -1.14 9.26 -12.58
N LYS A 101 -0.94 10.52 -12.23
CA LYS A 101 -0.04 11.42 -12.98
C LYS A 101 0.62 12.46 -12.08
N ASP A 102 1.81 12.90 -12.49
CA ASP A 102 2.46 14.13 -12.06
C ASP A 102 3.16 14.78 -13.26
N SER A 103 3.97 15.82 -13.02
CA SER A 103 4.67 16.54 -14.08
C SER A 103 5.78 15.72 -14.76
N LEU A 104 6.30 14.65 -14.13
CA LEU A 104 7.35 13.79 -14.67
C LEU A 104 6.86 12.44 -15.20
N ARG A 105 5.69 11.96 -14.76
CA ARG A 105 5.12 10.68 -15.18
C ARG A 105 3.64 10.81 -15.49
N ASN A 106 3.27 10.39 -16.70
CA ASN A 106 1.87 10.32 -17.13
C ASN A 106 1.61 9.05 -17.97
N PRO A 107 1.42 7.90 -17.30
CA PRO A 107 1.11 6.62 -17.95
C PRO A 107 -0.09 6.66 -18.88
N PHE A 108 -1.15 7.39 -18.51
CA PHE A 108 -2.32 7.54 -19.36
C PHE A 108 -1.97 8.22 -20.70
N LYS A 109 -1.18 9.29 -20.68
CA LYS A 109 -0.72 9.94 -21.91
C LYS A 109 0.20 9.03 -22.74
N ASN A 110 1.01 8.19 -22.10
CA ASN A 110 1.82 7.18 -22.77
C ASN A 110 0.96 6.09 -23.42
N TYR A 111 -0.06 5.61 -22.72
CA TYR A 111 -1.06 4.68 -23.23
C TYR A 111 -1.75 5.22 -24.48
N MET A 112 -2.28 6.46 -24.40
CA MET A 112 -2.98 7.10 -25.51
C MET A 112 -2.08 7.27 -26.75
N LYS A 113 -0.78 7.53 -26.56
CA LYS A 113 0.18 7.58 -27.67
C LYS A 113 0.50 6.18 -28.21
N LYS A 114 0.74 5.19 -27.35
CA LYS A 114 1.13 3.83 -27.72
C LYS A 114 0.04 3.13 -28.52
N PHE A 115 -1.22 3.40 -28.21
CA PHE A 115 -2.38 2.74 -28.79
C PHE A 115 -3.26 3.65 -29.66
N SER A 116 -2.73 4.78 -30.14
CA SER A 116 -3.49 5.74 -30.96
C SER A 116 -4.20 5.08 -32.14
N ASP A 117 -3.55 4.12 -32.78
CA ASP A 117 -4.03 3.48 -34.01
C ASP A 117 -4.99 2.31 -33.72
N GLN A 118 -5.02 1.83 -32.47
CA GLN A 118 -5.84 0.70 -32.03
C GLN A 118 -7.12 1.16 -31.33
N LEU A 119 -7.12 2.36 -30.75
CA LEU A 119 -8.28 2.95 -30.11
C LEU A 119 -9.26 3.44 -31.19
N LYS A 120 -10.42 2.78 -31.28
CA LYS A 120 -11.48 3.11 -32.24
C LYS A 120 -12.34 4.33 -31.83
N PHE A 121 -11.82 5.19 -30.95
CA PHE A 121 -12.53 6.32 -30.36
C PHE A 121 -11.79 7.62 -30.67
N ASP A 122 -12.54 8.72 -30.83
CA ASP A 122 -11.94 10.05 -30.84
C ASP A 122 -11.14 10.30 -29.54
N PRO A 123 -9.99 11.01 -29.56
CA PRO A 123 -9.12 11.17 -28.39
C PRO A 123 -9.84 11.71 -27.14
N GLU A 124 -10.73 12.69 -27.31
CA GLU A 124 -11.51 13.27 -26.20
C GLU A 124 -12.59 12.31 -25.65
N LYS A 125 -13.13 11.45 -26.51
CA LYS A 125 -14.09 10.41 -26.10
C LYS A 125 -13.37 9.26 -25.41
N ALA A 126 -12.17 8.91 -25.86
CA ALA A 126 -11.34 7.86 -25.27
C ALA A 126 -11.02 8.16 -23.80
N GLU A 127 -10.64 9.39 -23.46
CA GLU A 127 -10.37 9.78 -22.06
C GLU A 127 -11.60 9.60 -21.16
N LYS A 128 -12.78 10.04 -21.63
CA LYS A 128 -14.03 9.89 -20.86
C LYS A 128 -14.42 8.41 -20.68
N ILE A 129 -14.29 7.60 -21.73
CA ILE A 129 -14.61 6.16 -21.68
C ILE A 129 -13.66 5.44 -20.74
N ILE A 130 -12.35 5.67 -20.87
CA ILE A 130 -11.33 5.05 -20.03
C ILE A 130 -11.50 5.46 -18.57
N ALA A 131 -11.78 6.73 -18.28
CA ALA A 131 -12.03 7.21 -16.93
C ALA A 131 -13.24 6.52 -16.29
N LYS A 132 -14.36 6.42 -17.02
CA LYS A 132 -15.56 5.71 -16.56
C LYS A 132 -15.29 4.22 -16.35
N TYR A 133 -14.59 3.58 -17.28
CA TYR A 133 -14.21 2.17 -17.16
C TYR A 133 -13.33 1.92 -15.95
N LYS A 134 -12.22 2.65 -15.79
CA LYS A 134 -11.29 2.48 -14.67
C LYS A 134 -11.96 2.72 -13.32
N PHE A 135 -12.71 3.81 -13.18
CA PHE A 135 -13.41 4.08 -11.94
C PHE A 135 -14.54 3.08 -11.67
N GLY A 136 -15.36 2.78 -12.68
CA GLY A 136 -16.47 1.85 -12.59
C GLY A 136 -16.01 0.44 -12.23
N LYS A 137 -14.89 -0.01 -12.82
CA LYS A 137 -14.23 -1.29 -12.52
C LYS A 137 -13.96 -1.43 -11.03
N VAL A 138 -13.31 -0.44 -10.43
CA VAL A 138 -12.86 -0.51 -9.04
C VAL A 138 -14.02 -0.42 -8.06
N ILE A 139 -14.98 0.48 -8.30
CA ILE A 139 -16.16 0.58 -7.43
C ILE A 139 -17.01 -0.68 -7.52
N THR A 140 -17.17 -1.26 -8.72
CA THR A 140 -17.94 -2.49 -8.90
C THR A 140 -17.27 -3.67 -8.18
N SER A 141 -15.95 -3.83 -8.28
CA SER A 141 -15.24 -4.91 -7.58
C SER A 141 -15.33 -4.77 -6.06
N ILE A 142 -15.21 -3.54 -5.54
CA ILE A 142 -15.40 -3.25 -4.11
C ILE A 142 -16.82 -3.59 -3.66
N ILE A 143 -17.85 -3.15 -4.39
CA ILE A 143 -19.26 -3.43 -4.04
C ILE A 143 -19.53 -4.93 -4.04
N LEU A 144 -19.10 -5.65 -5.10
CA LEU A 144 -19.31 -7.10 -5.19
C LEU A 144 -18.63 -7.86 -4.05
N ALA A 145 -17.38 -7.50 -3.73
CA ALA A 145 -16.68 -8.10 -2.60
C ALA A 145 -17.38 -7.80 -1.26
N ASN A 146 -17.82 -6.57 -1.05
CA ASN A 146 -18.51 -6.15 0.16
C ASN A 146 -19.88 -6.81 0.32
N CYS A 147 -20.65 -6.99 -0.77
CA CYS A 147 -21.92 -7.72 -0.72
C CYS A 147 -21.71 -9.19 -0.34
N LEU A 148 -20.69 -9.85 -0.88
CA LEU A 148 -20.42 -11.25 -0.57
C LEU A 148 -19.95 -11.43 0.88
N VAL A 149 -18.97 -10.63 1.33
CA VAL A 149 -18.38 -10.78 2.68
C VAL A 149 -19.25 -10.16 3.76
N GLY A 150 -19.91 -9.03 3.48
CA GLY A 150 -20.72 -8.27 4.43
C GLY A 150 -22.17 -8.76 4.55
N ILE A 151 -22.72 -9.44 3.55
CA ILE A 151 -24.14 -9.85 3.54
C ILE A 151 -24.31 -11.35 3.32
N ALA A 152 -23.82 -11.89 2.20
CA ALA A 152 -24.05 -13.29 1.86
C ALA A 152 -23.40 -14.24 2.87
N LEU A 153 -22.12 -14.00 3.21
CA LEU A 153 -21.38 -14.82 4.15
C LEU A 153 -22.01 -14.84 5.56
N PRO A 154 -22.37 -13.71 6.20
CA PRO A 154 -23.08 -13.71 7.47
C PRO A 154 -24.39 -14.51 7.43
N LYS A 155 -25.22 -14.31 6.40
CA LYS A 155 -26.51 -15.03 6.26
C LYS A 155 -26.30 -16.54 6.16
N VAL A 156 -25.35 -16.99 5.32
CA VAL A 156 -25.03 -18.42 5.17
C VAL A 156 -24.48 -18.99 6.48
N ASN A 157 -23.56 -18.28 7.14
CA ASN A 157 -22.95 -18.74 8.37
C ASN A 157 -23.97 -18.88 9.51
N GLN A 158 -24.89 -17.92 9.62
CA GLN A 158 -26.01 -17.98 10.56
C GLN A 158 -26.97 -19.15 10.25
N ALA A 159 -27.26 -19.39 8.97
CA ALA A 159 -28.12 -20.51 8.56
C ALA A 159 -27.50 -21.87 8.95
N ILE A 160 -26.20 -22.03 8.75
CA ILE A 160 -25.45 -23.23 9.18
C ILE A 160 -25.55 -23.42 10.69
N THR A 161 -25.38 -22.37 11.48
CA THR A 161 -25.53 -22.46 12.95
C THR A 161 -26.93 -22.91 13.35
N ARG A 162 -27.97 -22.33 12.76
CA ARG A 162 -29.36 -22.73 13.05
C ARG A 162 -29.60 -24.20 12.74
N TYR A 163 -29.05 -24.68 11.62
CA TYR A 163 -29.15 -26.09 11.22
C TYR A 163 -28.46 -27.02 12.23
N ILE A 164 -27.22 -26.70 12.64
CA ILE A 164 -26.46 -27.50 13.62
C ILE A 164 -27.19 -27.54 14.97
N LEU A 165 -27.64 -26.38 15.48
CA LEU A 165 -28.35 -26.32 16.75
C LEU A 165 -29.68 -27.10 16.73
N LYS A 166 -30.42 -27.05 15.60
CA LYS A 166 -31.64 -27.83 15.43
C LYS A 166 -31.36 -29.33 15.40
N LYS A 167 -30.29 -29.76 14.72
CA LYS A 167 -29.86 -31.15 14.68
C LYS A 167 -29.44 -31.66 16.06
N ASN A 168 -28.67 -30.89 16.82
CA ASN A 168 -28.22 -31.27 18.16
C ASN A 168 -29.40 -31.39 19.13
N LYS A 169 -30.36 -30.45 19.10
CA LYS A 169 -31.60 -30.54 19.88
C LYS A 169 -32.41 -31.80 19.53
N ASN A 170 -32.47 -32.15 18.25
CA ASN A 170 -33.17 -33.36 17.80
C ASN A 170 -32.40 -34.66 18.12
N GLN A 171 -31.08 -34.61 18.34
CA GLN A 171 -30.27 -35.77 18.74
C GLN A 171 -30.24 -35.97 20.27
N GLU A 172 -30.35 -34.90 21.05
CA GLU A 172 -30.56 -34.95 22.51
C GLU A 172 -31.97 -35.41 22.88
N GLN A 173 -32.94 -35.29 21.95
CA GLN A 173 -34.29 -35.84 22.08
C GLN A 173 -34.38 -37.25 21.46
N ASN A 174 -33.97 -38.28 22.20
CA ASN A 174 -34.50 -39.64 22.03
C ASN A 174 -35.51 -39.95 23.17
N PRO A 175 -36.55 -40.77 22.92
CA PRO A 175 -37.91 -40.44 23.33
C PRO A 175 -38.29 -41.02 24.70
N GLN A 176 -38.20 -40.22 25.77
CA GLN A 176 -38.97 -40.45 26.99
C GLN A 176 -39.19 -39.11 27.70
N GLN A 177 -40.23 -38.39 27.29
CA GLN A 177 -41.17 -37.72 28.19
C GLN A 177 -42.28 -37.04 27.38
N LYS A 178 -43.52 -37.31 27.80
CA LYS A 178 -44.79 -36.81 27.23
C LYS A 178 -44.86 -35.28 27.28
N PRO A 179 -45.66 -34.65 26.39
CA PRO A 179 -45.71 -33.20 26.27
C PRO A 179 -46.37 -32.58 27.49
N VAL A 180 -45.63 -31.73 28.21
CA VAL A 180 -46.23 -30.71 29.07
C VAL A 180 -46.41 -29.47 28.21
N ASN A 181 -47.63 -28.98 28.15
CA ASN A 181 -48.01 -27.76 27.45
C ASN A 181 -47.07 -26.61 27.83
N ALA A 182 -46.19 -26.23 26.90
CA ALA A 182 -45.47 -24.98 26.95
C ALA A 182 -46.23 -23.98 26.08
N ASP A 183 -46.70 -22.93 26.71
CA ASP A 183 -47.34 -21.78 26.09
C ASP A 183 -46.62 -21.35 24.82
N LYS A 184 -47.39 -21.27 23.73
CA LYS A 184 -46.99 -20.67 22.46
C LYS A 184 -46.82 -19.16 22.65
N ASN A 185 -45.72 -18.74 23.27
CA ASN A 185 -45.28 -17.34 23.27
C ASN A 185 -43.76 -17.26 23.07
N ASN A 186 -43.24 -17.97 22.07
CA ASN A 186 -41.99 -17.54 21.43
C ASN A 186 -42.36 -16.55 20.32
N GLN A 187 -42.33 -15.27 20.66
CA GLN A 187 -42.11 -14.20 19.69
C GLN A 187 -40.74 -14.44 19.04
N TYR A 188 -40.69 -15.29 18.02
CA TYR A 188 -39.66 -15.21 17.01
C TYR A 188 -39.91 -13.89 16.29
N ALA A 189 -39.14 -12.87 16.65
CA ALA A 189 -39.11 -11.60 15.95
C ALA A 189 -39.04 -11.89 14.45
N ALA A 190 -40.07 -11.45 13.72
CA ALA A 190 -40.13 -11.56 12.28
C ALA A 190 -38.86 -10.94 11.69
N LEU A 191 -37.97 -11.80 11.18
CA LEU A 191 -36.82 -11.38 10.41
C LEU A 191 -37.36 -10.58 9.22
N LYS A 192 -37.06 -9.28 9.15
CA LYS A 192 -37.20 -8.55 7.89
C LYS A 192 -36.30 -9.22 6.87
N GLN A 193 -36.92 -9.96 5.98
CA GLN A 193 -36.28 -10.61 4.84
C GLN A 193 -35.98 -9.52 3.82
N TYR A 194 -34.79 -8.92 3.91
CA TYR A 194 -34.28 -8.05 2.86
C TYR A 194 -33.64 -8.93 1.78
N ASP A 195 -34.21 -8.86 0.57
CA ASP A 195 -33.74 -9.55 -0.61
C ASP A 195 -32.61 -8.72 -1.29
N ILE A 196 -31.75 -9.36 -2.09
CA ILE A 196 -30.75 -8.64 -2.89
C ILE A 196 -31.45 -7.73 -3.90
N SER A 197 -32.67 -8.08 -4.33
CA SER A 197 -33.51 -7.22 -5.15
C SER A 197 -33.86 -5.91 -4.45
N ASP A 198 -34.04 -5.84 -3.12
CA ASP A 198 -34.31 -4.56 -2.42
C ASP A 198 -33.15 -3.54 -2.52
N PHE A 199 -31.94 -4.01 -2.85
CA PHE A 199 -30.77 -3.17 -3.13
C PHE A 199 -30.63 -2.79 -4.60
N LEU A 200 -31.22 -3.57 -5.51
CA LEU A 200 -31.22 -3.36 -6.96
C LEU A 200 -32.45 -2.58 -7.42
N ASP A 201 -33.59 -2.74 -6.73
CA ASP A 201 -34.92 -2.19 -7.01
C ASP A 201 -35.13 -0.81 -6.34
N LYS A 202 -34.05 -0.03 -6.19
CA LYS A 202 -34.25 1.42 -6.25
C LYS A 202 -34.47 1.79 -7.70
N ASP A 203 -35.70 1.55 -8.14
CA ASP A 203 -36.31 2.03 -9.37
C ASP A 203 -36.23 3.56 -9.43
N GLU A 204 -35.09 4.06 -9.84
CA GLU A 204 -35.01 4.99 -10.95
C GLU A 204 -33.87 4.47 -11.82
N LYS A 205 -34.09 4.37 -13.13
CA LYS A 205 -33.02 4.32 -14.13
C LYS A 205 -32.20 5.61 -14.03
N LYS A 206 -31.46 5.78 -12.94
CA LYS A 206 -30.36 6.73 -12.89
C LYS A 206 -29.26 6.05 -13.67
N ASP A 207 -29.15 6.43 -14.93
CA ASP A 207 -27.82 6.56 -15.53
C ASP A 207 -26.92 7.05 -14.40
N VAL A 208 -25.96 6.23 -13.96
CA VAL A 208 -25.06 6.62 -12.89
C VAL A 208 -24.28 7.79 -13.46
N SER A 209 -24.79 8.99 -13.19
CA SER A 209 -24.38 10.22 -13.84
C SER A 209 -23.08 10.63 -13.18
N PHE A 210 -22.00 10.00 -13.61
CA PHE A 210 -20.64 10.49 -13.43
C PHE A 210 -20.33 11.67 -14.35
N GLY A 211 -21.32 12.14 -15.14
CA GLY A 211 -21.16 13.25 -16.09
C GLY A 211 -20.82 14.60 -15.43
N ALA A 212 -21.14 14.78 -14.15
CA ALA A 212 -20.79 15.97 -13.38
C ALA A 212 -19.37 15.94 -12.78
N ILE A 213 -18.70 14.77 -12.77
CA ILE A 213 -17.35 14.60 -12.23
C ILE A 213 -16.36 14.58 -13.40
N SER A 214 -15.29 15.39 -13.31
CA SER A 214 -14.30 15.44 -14.38
C SER A 214 -13.65 14.06 -14.62
N PRO A 215 -13.33 13.69 -15.88
CA PRO A 215 -12.61 12.44 -16.17
C PRO A 215 -11.31 12.30 -15.38
N GLN A 216 -10.62 13.42 -15.13
CA GLN A 216 -9.39 13.45 -14.37
C GLN A 216 -9.61 13.14 -12.88
N THR A 217 -10.71 13.60 -12.30
CA THR A 217 -11.10 13.24 -10.93
C THR A 217 -11.42 11.75 -10.82
N LEU A 218 -12.20 11.19 -11.76
CA LEU A 218 -12.51 9.76 -11.80
C LEU A 218 -11.24 8.91 -11.93
N MET A 219 -10.34 9.30 -12.82
CA MET A 219 -9.03 8.65 -13.00
C MET A 219 -8.15 8.71 -11.75
N SER A 220 -8.13 9.84 -11.04
CA SER A 220 -7.38 9.96 -9.79
C SER A 220 -7.96 9.09 -8.69
N LEU A 221 -9.30 9.00 -8.60
CA LEU A 221 -9.97 8.13 -7.64
C LEU A 221 -9.72 6.66 -7.95
N ALA A 222 -9.87 6.26 -9.21
CA ALA A 222 -9.57 4.91 -9.68
C ALA A 222 -8.12 4.54 -9.33
N PHE A 223 -7.16 5.41 -9.64
CA PHE A 223 -5.77 5.18 -9.30
C PHE A 223 -5.55 4.98 -7.79
N ASN A 224 -6.16 5.83 -6.95
CA ASN A 224 -6.03 5.69 -5.50
C ASN A 224 -6.63 4.36 -5.01
N PHE A 225 -7.78 3.93 -5.52
CA PHE A 225 -8.35 2.64 -5.15
C PHE A 225 -7.64 1.43 -5.78
N GLU A 226 -6.95 1.54 -6.92
CA GLU A 226 -6.17 0.43 -7.51
C GLU A 226 -4.78 0.28 -6.89
N ASN A 227 -4.17 1.40 -6.50
CA ASN A 227 -2.73 1.46 -6.20
C ASN A 227 -2.41 1.94 -4.78
N ASN A 228 -3.39 2.34 -3.98
CA ASN A 228 -3.20 2.69 -2.57
C ASN A 228 -3.88 1.66 -1.65
N PRO A 229 -3.11 0.77 -1.00
CA PRO A 229 -3.66 -0.24 -0.11
C PRO A 229 -4.50 0.33 1.03
N LYS A 230 -4.25 1.57 1.46
CA LYS A 230 -5.08 2.22 2.47
C LYS A 230 -6.49 2.50 1.97
N TYR A 231 -6.62 2.98 0.73
CA TYR A 231 -7.94 3.24 0.13
C TYR A 231 -8.66 1.93 -0.18
N GLN A 232 -7.93 0.91 -0.64
CA GLN A 232 -8.48 -0.44 -0.83
C GLN A 232 -9.05 -0.97 0.48
N LEU A 233 -8.21 -1.09 1.51
CA LEU A 233 -8.59 -1.57 2.84
C LEU A 233 -9.72 -0.73 3.44
N LEU A 234 -9.62 0.60 3.48
CA LEU A 234 -10.70 1.45 4.01
C LEU A 234 -12.02 1.25 3.27
N SER A 235 -12.01 1.15 1.93
CA SER A 235 -13.24 1.02 1.16
C SER A 235 -13.90 -0.36 1.31
N THR A 236 -13.09 -1.42 1.42
CA THR A 236 -13.60 -2.77 1.63
C THR A 236 -14.03 -2.95 3.08
N ASP A 237 -13.18 -2.57 4.03
CA ASP A 237 -13.48 -2.67 5.46
C ASP A 237 -14.71 -1.84 5.79
N MET A 238 -14.88 -0.66 5.15
CA MET A 238 -16.04 0.18 5.35
C MET A 238 -17.35 -0.45 4.83
N GLY A 239 -17.33 -1.23 3.76
CA GLY A 239 -18.53 -1.94 3.32
C GLY A 239 -18.82 -3.17 4.18
N VAL A 240 -17.77 -3.85 4.64
CA VAL A 240 -17.88 -5.09 5.41
C VAL A 240 -18.47 -4.87 6.80
N TRP A 241 -17.94 -3.95 7.62
CA TRP A 241 -18.51 -3.66 8.96
C TRP A 241 -19.95 -3.13 8.89
N LEU A 242 -20.30 -2.30 7.89
CA LEU A 242 -21.67 -1.85 7.67
C LEU A 242 -22.59 -3.02 7.31
N GLY A 243 -22.19 -3.85 6.34
CA GLY A 243 -22.95 -5.04 5.93
C GLY A 243 -23.16 -6.02 7.09
N ARG A 244 -22.09 -6.34 7.83
CA ARG A 244 -22.15 -7.23 9.00
C ARG A 244 -22.98 -6.62 10.12
N GLY A 245 -22.90 -5.32 10.33
CA GLY A 245 -23.73 -4.59 11.30
C GLY A 245 -25.22 -4.62 10.95
N ILE A 246 -25.58 -4.55 9.66
CA ILE A 246 -26.96 -4.71 9.18
C ILE A 246 -27.43 -6.17 9.35
N CYS A 247 -26.54 -7.14 9.15
CA CYS A 247 -26.86 -8.57 9.27
C CYS A 247 -26.82 -9.11 10.71
N ALA A 248 -26.47 -8.27 11.69
CA ALA A 248 -26.47 -8.66 13.10
C ALA A 248 -27.87 -9.04 13.57
N ARG A 249 -27.98 -10.11 14.37
CA ARG A 249 -29.26 -10.63 14.86
C ARG A 249 -29.89 -9.74 15.94
N ASN A 250 -29.07 -8.99 16.67
CA ASN A 250 -29.50 -8.08 17.72
C ASN A 250 -28.52 -6.89 17.88
N SER A 251 -28.90 -5.90 18.70
CA SER A 251 -28.11 -4.68 18.95
C SER A 251 -26.75 -4.96 19.61
N HIS A 252 -26.63 -6.01 20.41
CA HIS A 252 -25.38 -6.37 21.09
C HIS A 252 -24.39 -6.99 20.13
N GLU A 253 -24.84 -7.94 19.30
CA GLU A 253 -24.04 -8.49 18.20
C GLU A 253 -23.60 -7.37 17.25
N ARG A 254 -24.49 -6.44 16.92
CA ARG A 254 -24.15 -5.26 16.09
C ARG A 254 -23.06 -4.42 16.73
N THR A 255 -23.18 -4.13 18.02
CA THR A 255 -22.20 -3.31 18.77
C THR A 255 -20.85 -4.01 18.82
N GLU A 256 -20.82 -5.32 19.07
CA GLU A 256 -19.61 -6.12 19.05
C GLU A 256 -18.90 -6.10 17.68
N VAL A 257 -19.66 -6.34 16.60
CA VAL A 257 -19.15 -6.35 15.23
C VAL A 257 -18.58 -4.99 14.84
N LEU A 258 -19.34 -3.91 15.07
CA LEU A 258 -18.89 -2.56 14.73
C LEU A 258 -17.68 -2.14 15.56
N PHE A 259 -17.69 -2.38 16.87
CA PHE A 259 -16.53 -2.07 17.73
C PHE A 259 -15.27 -2.80 17.26
N ARG A 260 -15.38 -4.11 16.97
CA ARG A 260 -14.27 -4.93 16.49
C ARG A 260 -13.71 -4.37 15.19
N ASP A 261 -14.56 -4.17 14.18
CA ASP A 261 -14.10 -3.86 12.83
C ASP A 261 -13.54 -2.42 12.73
N ILE A 262 -14.17 -1.45 13.40
CA ILE A 262 -13.64 -0.07 13.51
C ILE A 262 -12.31 -0.05 14.23
N SER A 263 -12.23 -0.66 15.42
CA SER A 263 -11.02 -0.63 16.24
C SER A 263 -9.86 -1.34 15.53
N SER A 264 -10.17 -2.41 14.80
CA SER A 264 -9.17 -3.18 14.06
C SER A 264 -8.53 -2.41 12.92
N SER A 265 -9.30 -1.54 12.25
CA SER A 265 -8.83 -0.72 11.12
C SER A 265 -7.55 0.05 11.46
N TYR A 266 -7.42 0.58 12.68
CA TYR A 266 -6.21 1.27 13.12
C TYR A 266 -4.97 0.37 13.11
N PHE A 267 -5.10 -0.84 13.65
CA PHE A 267 -3.98 -1.78 13.82
C PHE A 267 -3.55 -2.42 12.50
N TYR A 268 -4.46 -2.61 11.55
CA TYR A 268 -4.11 -3.04 10.20
C TYR A 268 -3.39 -1.95 9.40
N MET A 269 -3.76 -0.68 9.56
CA MET A 269 -3.38 0.36 8.61
C MET A 269 -2.32 1.35 9.09
N PHE A 270 -2.29 1.64 10.39
CA PHE A 270 -1.56 2.78 10.92
C PHE A 270 -0.57 2.40 12.01
N ASN A 271 -0.86 1.37 12.82
CA ASN A 271 -0.02 1.03 13.97
C ASN A 271 1.43 0.71 13.59
N MET A 272 1.67 -0.18 12.61
CA MET A 272 3.05 -0.55 12.23
C MET A 272 3.90 0.68 11.80
N PRO A 273 3.45 1.55 10.87
CA PRO A 273 4.16 2.78 10.54
C PRO A 273 4.35 3.74 11.72
N VAL A 274 3.36 3.89 12.61
CA VAL A 274 3.43 4.78 13.77
C VAL A 274 4.47 4.30 14.77
N ILE A 275 4.48 3.02 15.10
CA ILE A 275 5.47 2.42 16.00
C ILE A 275 6.87 2.53 15.39
N ALA A 276 7.02 2.21 14.10
CA ALA A 276 8.31 2.34 13.43
C ALA A 276 8.82 3.80 13.45
N MET A 277 7.93 4.76 13.20
CA MET A 277 8.24 6.19 13.26
C MET A 277 8.70 6.63 14.65
N LEU A 278 7.96 6.24 15.69
CA LEU A 278 8.27 6.57 17.08
C LEU A 278 9.62 6.00 17.50
N LEU A 279 9.86 4.72 17.20
CA LEU A 279 11.12 4.06 17.55
C LEU A 279 12.31 4.63 16.78
N ASN A 280 12.13 4.97 15.49
CA ASN A 280 13.17 5.67 14.74
C ASN A 280 13.52 7.01 15.40
N LYS A 281 12.51 7.81 15.77
CA LYS A 281 12.70 9.11 16.43
C LYS A 281 13.43 8.96 17.76
N LEU A 282 13.10 7.95 18.56
CA LEU A 282 13.77 7.65 19.83
C LEU A 282 15.23 7.19 19.65
N GLN A 283 15.50 6.39 18.62
CA GLN A 283 16.82 5.77 18.42
C GLN A 283 17.82 6.72 17.75
N ASP A 284 17.37 7.50 16.76
CA ASP A 284 18.27 8.27 15.88
C ASP A 284 17.92 9.77 15.81
N GLY A 285 16.78 10.19 16.35
CA GLY A 285 16.30 11.57 16.29
C GLY A 285 15.50 11.91 15.03
N ASP A 286 15.50 11.06 14.00
CA ASP A 286 14.61 11.17 12.83
C ASP A 286 13.48 10.13 12.90
N SER A 287 12.27 10.58 12.60
CA SER A 287 11.08 9.76 12.32
C SER A 287 11.25 8.74 11.19
N ARG A 288 12.22 8.92 10.30
CA ARG A 288 12.46 8.10 9.11
C ARG A 288 13.77 7.34 9.22
N ARG A 289 13.83 6.22 8.50
CA ARG A 289 15.01 5.37 8.39
C ARG A 289 15.07 4.82 6.98
N LEU A 290 16.25 4.86 6.37
CA LEU A 290 16.46 4.31 5.04
C LEU A 290 16.18 2.81 5.04
N ASP A 291 15.47 2.33 4.01
CA ASP A 291 15.13 0.91 3.89
C ASP A 291 16.39 0.05 3.80
N PRO A 292 16.36 -1.20 4.30
CA PRO A 292 17.57 -2.01 4.44
C PRO A 292 18.22 -2.42 3.10
N VAL A 293 17.46 -2.42 2.00
CA VAL A 293 18.01 -2.67 0.66
C VAL A 293 18.69 -1.42 0.14
N ALA A 294 18.02 -0.26 0.17
CA ALA A 294 18.65 1.00 -0.24
C ALA A 294 19.87 1.35 0.63
N ALA A 295 19.83 1.08 1.94
CA ALA A 295 20.98 1.28 2.82
C ALA A 295 22.17 0.38 2.46
N LYS A 296 21.93 -0.83 1.94
CA LYS A 296 22.98 -1.71 1.43
C LYS A 296 23.55 -1.18 0.11
N GLN A 297 22.70 -0.69 -0.80
CA GLN A 297 23.11 -0.06 -2.06
C GLN A 297 23.97 1.18 -1.81
N VAL A 298 23.49 2.09 -0.96
CA VAL A 298 24.24 3.28 -0.54
C VAL A 298 25.56 2.86 0.09
N ASN A 299 25.57 1.89 1.02
CA ASN A 299 26.80 1.42 1.64
C ASN A 299 27.82 0.88 0.63
N GLU A 300 27.41 0.06 -0.32
CA GLU A 300 28.28 -0.48 -1.38
C GLU A 300 28.84 0.62 -2.27
N HIS A 301 28.00 1.59 -2.62
CA HIS A 301 28.42 2.76 -3.39
C HIS A 301 29.43 3.61 -2.62
N LEU A 302 29.17 3.88 -1.34
CA LEU A 302 30.08 4.62 -0.47
C LEU A 302 31.41 3.89 -0.24
N LEU A 303 31.43 2.55 -0.22
CA LEU A 303 32.67 1.78 -0.20
C LEU A 303 33.49 1.99 -1.48
N ASN A 304 32.84 2.11 -2.65
CA ASN A 304 33.54 2.44 -3.89
C ASN A 304 34.02 3.90 -3.89
N VAL A 305 33.28 4.82 -3.27
CA VAL A 305 33.76 6.19 -3.02
C VAL A 305 35.04 6.17 -2.16
N LEU A 306 35.05 5.42 -1.06
CA LEU A 306 36.25 5.30 -0.22
C LEU A 306 37.42 4.70 -1.01
N LYS A 307 37.22 3.64 -1.78
CA LYS A 307 38.29 3.04 -2.62
C LYS A 307 38.89 4.03 -3.61
N ALA A 308 38.08 4.93 -4.14
CA ALA A 308 38.54 5.99 -5.03
C ALA A 308 39.28 7.13 -4.29
N ASN A 309 39.25 7.16 -2.96
CA ASN A 309 39.82 8.19 -2.09
C ASN A 309 40.64 7.53 -0.95
N ASP A 310 41.61 6.69 -1.30
CA ASP A 310 42.57 6.07 -0.37
C ASP A 310 41.97 5.28 0.81
N ASN A 311 40.77 4.73 0.60
CA ASN A 311 39.98 3.90 1.53
C ASN A 311 39.50 4.60 2.83
N LYS A 312 39.82 5.88 3.03
CA LYS A 312 39.46 6.64 4.23
C LYS A 312 39.32 8.12 3.90
N MET A 313 38.39 8.79 4.58
CA MET A 313 38.14 10.21 4.35
C MET A 313 37.83 10.93 5.67
N THR A 314 38.18 12.21 5.77
CA THR A 314 37.65 13.06 6.84
C THR A 314 36.14 13.28 6.65
N PRO A 315 35.37 13.54 7.72
CA PRO A 315 33.93 13.78 7.61
C PRO A 315 33.55 14.88 6.61
N GLU A 316 34.33 15.96 6.55
CA GLU A 316 34.10 17.12 5.67
C GLU A 316 34.36 16.77 4.20
N ALA A 317 35.48 16.10 3.92
CA ALA A 317 35.82 15.66 2.57
C ALA A 317 34.80 14.63 2.07
N PHE A 318 34.42 13.68 2.93
CA PHE A 318 33.40 12.69 2.63
C PHE A 318 32.06 13.34 2.31
N LYS A 319 31.62 14.30 3.13
CA LYS A 319 30.38 15.05 2.91
C LYS A 319 30.38 15.75 1.55
N SER A 320 31.47 16.43 1.21
CA SER A 320 31.63 17.15 -0.06
C SER A 320 31.56 16.21 -1.26
N VAL A 321 32.30 15.10 -1.24
CA VAL A 321 32.33 14.12 -2.35
C VAL A 321 30.99 13.40 -2.51
N VAL A 322 30.33 13.06 -1.40
CA VAL A 322 29.14 12.22 -1.40
C VAL A 322 27.86 13.01 -1.69
N LEU A 323 27.70 14.18 -1.06
CA LEU A 323 26.50 15.02 -1.18
C LEU A 323 26.63 16.11 -2.26
N GLY A 324 27.86 16.38 -2.71
CA GLY A 324 28.16 17.42 -3.69
C GLY A 324 28.24 18.81 -3.07
N ASN A 325 28.22 19.82 -3.95
CA ASN A 325 28.32 21.21 -3.56
C ASN A 325 26.98 21.93 -3.68
N SER A 326 26.29 22.10 -2.55
CA SER A 326 25.01 22.82 -2.48
C SER A 326 25.10 24.28 -2.91
N ALA A 327 26.29 24.90 -2.90
CA ALA A 327 26.45 26.24 -3.42
C ALA A 327 26.05 26.29 -4.89
N ASN A 328 26.34 25.27 -5.71
CA ASN A 328 26.04 25.30 -7.15
C ASN A 328 24.55 25.33 -7.52
N LYS A 329 23.62 25.25 -6.54
CA LYS A 329 22.17 25.37 -6.80
C LYS A 329 21.78 26.70 -7.48
N TYR A 330 22.56 27.77 -7.30
CA TYR A 330 22.30 29.08 -7.93
C TYR A 330 22.51 29.09 -9.46
N MET A 331 23.04 28.01 -10.05
CA MET A 331 23.23 27.90 -11.50
C MET A 331 21.91 27.84 -12.29
N ILE A 332 20.76 27.75 -11.61
CA ILE A 332 19.46 27.99 -12.21
C ILE A 332 19.28 29.51 -12.43
N THR A 333 19.49 29.96 -13.66
CA THR A 333 19.32 31.37 -14.05
C THR A 333 17.85 31.80 -13.98
N PRO A 334 17.54 33.10 -13.87
CA PRO A 334 16.15 33.60 -13.87
C PRO A 334 15.34 33.11 -15.07
N LYS A 335 15.95 33.10 -16.26
CA LYS A 335 15.31 32.61 -17.50
C LYS A 335 14.96 31.12 -17.44
N LEU A 336 15.86 30.29 -16.91
CA LEU A 336 15.58 28.86 -16.71
C LEU A 336 14.51 28.66 -15.61
N ALA A 337 14.54 29.47 -14.55
CA ALA A 337 13.56 29.42 -13.47
C ALA A 337 12.15 29.79 -13.95
N GLU A 338 12.01 30.82 -14.78
CA GLU A 338 10.73 31.19 -15.41
C GLU A 338 10.18 30.06 -16.27
N GLU A 339 11.02 29.44 -17.11
CA GLU A 339 10.61 28.32 -17.96
C GLU A 339 10.13 27.12 -17.13
N LEU A 340 10.83 26.80 -16.04
CA LEU A 340 10.43 25.75 -15.10
C LEU A 340 9.10 26.07 -14.40
N ALA A 341 8.90 27.33 -13.99
CA ALA A 341 7.68 27.76 -13.31
C ALA A 341 6.44 27.62 -14.22
N VAL A 342 6.56 27.98 -15.50
CA VAL A 342 5.48 27.87 -16.50
C VAL A 342 5.04 26.40 -16.68
N ARG A 343 5.94 25.44 -16.49
CA ARG A 343 5.71 24.02 -16.76
C ARG A 343 5.70 23.13 -15.52
N SER A 344 5.32 23.68 -14.35
CA SER A 344 5.23 22.90 -13.10
C SER A 344 6.53 22.19 -12.73
N ASP A 345 7.65 22.93 -12.77
CA ASP A 345 8.99 22.49 -12.43
C ASP A 345 9.56 21.36 -13.34
N VAL A 346 9.07 21.24 -14.57
CA VAL A 346 9.56 20.25 -15.56
C VAL A 346 9.76 20.88 -16.93
N ILE A 347 10.84 20.52 -17.63
CA ILE A 347 11.17 21.01 -18.97
C ILE A 347 11.55 19.84 -19.89
N ASP A 348 11.41 20.03 -21.20
CA ASP A 348 11.94 19.10 -22.20
C ASP A 348 13.47 19.04 -22.10
N LEU A 349 14.06 17.84 -22.17
CA LEU A 349 15.50 17.65 -22.01
C LEU A 349 16.29 18.47 -23.05
N ASP A 350 15.88 18.43 -24.31
CA ASP A 350 16.58 19.13 -25.40
C ASP A 350 16.65 20.64 -25.13
N LYS A 351 15.54 21.21 -24.64
CA LYS A 351 15.46 22.62 -24.26
C LYS A 351 16.34 22.94 -23.05
N PHE A 352 16.44 22.03 -22.08
CA PHE A 352 17.40 22.19 -20.98
C PHE A 352 18.85 22.14 -21.46
N LEU A 353 19.19 21.24 -22.40
CA LEU A 353 20.54 21.14 -22.97
C LEU A 353 20.94 22.39 -23.76
N GLU A 354 19.98 23.12 -24.34
CA GLU A 354 20.21 24.45 -24.91
C GLU A 354 20.59 25.46 -23.82
N TYR A 355 19.78 25.57 -22.76
CA TYR A 355 20.11 26.44 -21.62
C TYR A 355 21.46 26.09 -20.98
N LEU A 356 21.79 24.81 -20.91
CA LEU A 356 23.01 24.32 -20.30
C LEU A 356 24.27 24.82 -21.04
N LYS A 357 24.20 25.07 -22.35
CA LYS A 357 25.34 25.61 -23.13
C LYS A 357 25.76 26.99 -22.66
N ASP A 358 24.80 27.79 -22.22
CA ASP A 358 25.04 29.17 -21.77
C ASP A 358 25.43 29.22 -20.28
N ILE A 359 25.01 28.22 -19.49
CA ILE A 359 25.20 28.18 -18.03
C ILE A 359 26.49 27.46 -17.64
N ALA A 360 26.79 26.33 -18.31
CA ALA A 360 27.89 25.47 -17.93
C ALA A 360 29.25 26.05 -18.35
N PRO A 361 30.28 25.99 -17.48
CA PRO A 361 31.66 26.16 -17.91
C PRO A 361 31.99 25.17 -19.04
N LYS A 362 32.73 25.62 -20.07
CA LYS A 362 33.02 24.84 -21.28
C LYS A 362 33.64 23.47 -20.98
N ASP A 363 34.52 23.41 -19.98
CA ASP A 363 35.21 22.20 -19.52
C ASP A 363 34.29 21.20 -18.79
N LYS A 364 33.10 21.63 -18.35
CA LYS A 364 32.12 20.82 -17.61
C LYS A 364 30.88 20.49 -18.41
N TYR A 365 30.65 21.13 -19.55
CA TYR A 365 29.44 20.97 -20.35
C TYR A 365 29.16 19.50 -20.69
N GLU A 366 30.14 18.77 -21.23
CA GLU A 366 29.94 17.37 -21.65
C GLU A 366 29.50 16.47 -20.49
N LYS A 367 30.13 16.63 -19.32
CA LYS A 367 29.76 15.89 -18.11
C LYS A 367 28.36 16.24 -17.65
N LEU A 368 28.04 17.54 -17.52
CA LEU A 368 26.72 17.99 -17.07
C LEU A 368 25.61 17.58 -18.06
N ALA A 369 25.89 17.60 -19.36
CA ALA A 369 24.96 17.16 -20.38
C ALA A 369 24.69 15.66 -20.28
N LYS A 370 25.74 14.85 -20.06
CA LYS A 370 25.62 13.40 -19.82
C LYS A 370 24.84 13.11 -18.53
N ASP A 371 25.13 13.84 -17.45
CA ASP A 371 24.41 13.70 -16.18
C ASP A 371 22.93 14.09 -16.35
N ALA A 372 22.62 15.15 -17.10
CA ALA A 372 21.25 15.56 -17.42
C ALA A 372 20.49 14.51 -18.24
N GLN A 373 21.14 13.92 -19.24
CA GLN A 373 20.58 12.81 -20.01
C GLN A 373 20.27 11.62 -19.09
N GLY A 374 21.23 11.21 -18.26
CA GLY A 374 21.03 10.13 -17.29
C GLY A 374 19.90 10.42 -16.29
N MET A 375 19.81 11.66 -15.79
CA MET A 375 18.71 12.08 -14.91
C MET A 375 17.35 12.00 -15.60
N SER A 376 17.27 12.36 -16.88
CA SER A 376 16.03 12.26 -17.65
C SER A 376 15.53 10.82 -17.80
N GLU A 377 16.44 9.84 -17.74
CA GLU A 377 16.11 8.40 -17.80
C GLU A 377 15.65 7.82 -16.46
N LEU A 378 15.63 8.61 -15.38
CA LEU A 378 15.04 8.21 -14.10
C LEU A 378 13.49 8.20 -14.12
N GLN A 379 12.93 8.46 -15.30
CA GLN A 379 11.51 8.37 -15.60
C GLN A 379 11.30 7.91 -17.04
N PRO A 380 10.17 7.25 -17.33
CA PRO A 380 9.73 7.05 -18.69
C PRO A 380 9.53 8.38 -19.41
N LYS A 381 9.71 8.36 -20.74
CA LYS A 381 9.34 9.49 -21.60
C LYS A 381 7.84 9.78 -21.47
N ILE A 382 7.46 11.05 -21.57
CA ILE A 382 6.05 11.48 -21.61
C ILE A 382 5.65 11.65 -23.07
N ALA A 383 4.76 10.79 -23.56
CA ALA A 383 4.36 10.76 -24.97
C ALA A 383 5.58 10.75 -25.90
N GLY A 384 6.61 9.97 -25.56
CA GLY A 384 7.87 9.86 -26.31
C GLY A 384 8.83 11.04 -26.20
N LYS A 385 8.53 12.07 -25.40
CA LYS A 385 9.46 13.18 -25.11
C LYS A 385 10.21 12.94 -23.80
N SER A 386 11.52 13.13 -23.82
CA SER A 386 12.36 13.12 -22.61
C SER A 386 12.19 14.42 -21.84
N VAL A 387 12.01 14.33 -20.54
CA VAL A 387 11.80 15.48 -19.66
C VAL A 387 12.73 15.41 -18.47
N ILE A 388 13.03 16.56 -17.86
CA ILE A 388 13.83 16.69 -16.66
C ILE A 388 13.17 17.68 -15.70
N SER A 389 13.17 17.36 -14.40
CA SER A 389 12.60 18.24 -13.37
C SER A 389 13.63 19.22 -12.81
N LYS A 390 13.13 20.29 -12.19
CA LYS A 390 13.93 21.23 -11.40
C LYS A 390 14.82 20.52 -10.37
N HIS A 391 14.27 19.56 -9.64
CA HIS A 391 15.04 18.78 -8.64
C HIS A 391 16.20 18.02 -9.29
N GLN A 392 15.97 17.40 -10.45
CA GLN A 392 17.02 16.70 -11.20
C GLN A 392 18.07 17.67 -11.78
N ILE A 393 17.65 18.86 -12.22
CA ILE A 393 18.57 19.93 -12.65
C ILE A 393 19.45 20.38 -11.48
N GLU A 394 18.88 20.55 -10.28
CA GLU A 394 19.65 20.85 -9.06
C GLU A 394 20.65 19.72 -8.75
N ASP A 395 20.25 18.46 -8.91
CA ASP A 395 21.14 17.32 -8.72
C ASP A 395 22.29 17.30 -9.74
N VAL A 396 22.04 17.67 -11.01
CA VAL A 396 23.07 17.84 -12.05
C VAL A 396 24.09 18.92 -11.65
N PHE A 397 23.64 20.10 -11.21
CA PHE A 397 24.55 21.19 -10.87
C PHE A 397 25.32 20.97 -9.57
N THR A 398 24.66 20.40 -8.56
CA THR A 398 25.31 20.15 -7.26
C THR A 398 26.25 18.95 -7.30
N GLY A 399 25.94 17.95 -8.13
CA GLY A 399 26.71 16.72 -8.27
C GLY A 399 26.82 15.95 -6.94
N GLY A 400 27.79 15.04 -6.87
CA GLY A 400 28.04 14.20 -5.70
C GLY A 400 27.69 12.73 -5.93
N ALA A 401 28.32 11.85 -5.18
CA ALA A 401 28.20 10.40 -5.41
C ALA A 401 26.76 9.89 -5.29
N LEU A 402 25.93 10.42 -4.37
CA LEU A 402 24.53 9.98 -4.25
C LEU A 402 23.61 10.43 -5.38
N LYS A 403 24.06 11.39 -6.20
CA LYS A 403 23.29 11.97 -7.31
C LYS A 403 23.72 11.44 -8.66
N MET A 404 24.62 10.45 -8.71
CA MET A 404 25.01 9.81 -9.97
C MET A 404 23.78 9.09 -10.58
N PRO A 405 23.37 9.40 -11.83
CA PRO A 405 22.15 8.86 -12.41
C PRO A 405 22.10 7.33 -12.42
N GLU A 406 23.21 6.67 -12.75
CA GLU A 406 23.35 5.22 -12.75
C GLU A 406 23.15 4.60 -11.37
N PHE A 407 23.59 5.30 -10.30
CA PHE A 407 23.38 4.86 -8.93
C PHE A 407 21.90 5.02 -8.52
N LEU A 408 21.31 6.18 -8.83
CA LEU A 408 19.89 6.45 -8.57
C LEU A 408 18.98 5.45 -9.30
N LYS A 409 19.32 5.09 -10.54
CA LYS A 409 18.59 4.08 -11.33
C LYS A 409 18.50 2.74 -10.60
N ASN A 410 19.61 2.28 -10.00
CA ASN A 410 19.62 1.06 -9.20
C ASN A 410 18.75 1.15 -7.95
N VAL A 411 18.83 2.28 -7.23
CA VAL A 411 18.05 2.51 -6.01
C VAL A 411 16.56 2.56 -6.35
N PHE A 412 16.18 3.27 -7.41
CA PHE A 412 14.78 3.43 -7.81
C PHE A 412 14.16 2.15 -8.38
N ARG A 413 14.94 1.32 -9.09
CA ARG A 413 14.51 -0.03 -9.47
C ARG A 413 14.22 -0.90 -8.25
N CYS A 414 15.15 -0.94 -7.31
CA CYS A 414 14.97 -1.74 -6.09
C CYS A 414 13.87 -1.19 -5.17
N SER A 415 13.59 0.11 -5.19
CA SER A 415 12.55 0.72 -4.36
C SER A 415 11.13 0.55 -4.90
N THR A 416 11.00 0.28 -6.20
CA THR A 416 9.71 0.07 -6.90
C THR A 416 9.46 -1.37 -7.30
N SER A 417 10.31 -2.29 -6.83
CA SER A 417 10.14 -3.74 -6.92
C SER A 417 9.78 -4.28 -5.54
N ASP A 418 8.98 -5.35 -5.51
CA ASP A 418 8.57 -6.04 -4.29
C ASP A 418 8.80 -7.54 -4.42
N GLN A 419 9.06 -8.20 -3.30
CA GLN A 419 9.11 -9.65 -3.19
C GLN A 419 7.84 -10.17 -2.50
N ASN A 420 7.23 -11.20 -3.07
CA ASN A 420 6.23 -11.99 -2.36
C ASN A 420 6.93 -12.81 -1.27
N LEU A 421 6.62 -12.55 0.01
CA LEU A 421 7.34 -13.16 1.14
C LEU A 421 7.10 -14.66 1.27
N PHE A 422 5.98 -15.21 0.77
CA PHE A 422 5.66 -16.65 0.88
C PHE A 422 6.22 -17.48 -0.27
N THR A 423 6.15 -16.95 -1.50
CA THR A 423 6.63 -17.66 -2.70
C THR A 423 8.06 -17.28 -3.08
N GLY A 424 8.60 -16.23 -2.48
CA GLY A 424 9.89 -15.65 -2.86
C GLY A 424 9.92 -14.96 -4.23
N LYS A 425 8.80 -14.96 -4.98
CA LYS A 425 8.73 -14.38 -6.33
C LYS A 425 8.90 -12.87 -6.28
N ILE A 426 9.82 -12.34 -7.09
CA ILE A 426 10.09 -10.92 -7.20
C ILE A 426 9.27 -10.35 -8.36
N LYS A 427 8.50 -9.28 -8.09
CA LYS A 427 7.79 -8.52 -9.11
C LYS A 427 8.76 -7.60 -9.83
N GLU A 428 8.54 -7.44 -11.14
CA GLU A 428 9.27 -6.45 -11.92
C GLU A 428 9.09 -5.03 -11.35
N PRO A 429 10.12 -4.19 -11.41
CA PRO A 429 10.05 -2.83 -10.91
C PRO A 429 9.07 -1.99 -11.72
N SER A 430 8.16 -1.29 -11.04
CA SER A 430 7.27 -0.31 -11.69
C SER A 430 8.04 0.88 -12.27
N PHE A 431 9.28 1.12 -11.79
CA PHE A 431 10.14 2.19 -12.28
C PHE A 431 10.38 2.11 -13.80
N ASP A 432 10.63 0.91 -14.33
CA ASP A 432 10.98 0.68 -15.75
C ASP A 432 9.74 0.63 -16.67
N LYS A 433 8.52 0.70 -16.13
CA LYS A 433 7.27 0.55 -16.89
C LYS A 433 6.67 1.91 -17.25
N ASP A 434 6.47 2.15 -18.53
CA ASP A 434 5.91 3.40 -19.09
C ASP A 434 4.41 3.58 -18.79
N LEU A 435 3.69 2.47 -18.60
CA LEU A 435 2.28 2.43 -18.24
C LEU A 435 2.01 2.33 -16.72
N ARG A 436 3.04 2.47 -15.88
CA ARG A 436 2.89 2.48 -14.41
C ARG A 436 3.29 3.80 -13.79
N PHE A 437 2.53 4.23 -12.78
CA PHE A 437 2.75 5.48 -12.08
C PHE A 437 3.53 5.25 -10.79
N VAL A 438 4.63 6.00 -10.66
CA VAL A 438 5.35 6.17 -9.40
C VAL A 438 5.57 7.66 -9.20
N SER A 439 4.98 8.24 -8.16
CA SER A 439 5.10 9.69 -7.96
C SER A 439 6.56 10.13 -7.79
N GLN A 440 6.92 11.24 -8.41
CA GLN A 440 8.20 11.94 -8.21
C GLN A 440 8.51 12.16 -6.73
N LYS A 441 7.49 12.46 -5.91
CA LYS A 441 7.65 12.65 -4.45
C LYS A 441 8.24 11.42 -3.77
N THR A 442 7.98 10.22 -4.29
CA THR A 442 8.57 8.96 -3.79
C THR A 442 10.08 8.95 -3.98
N PHE A 443 10.56 9.31 -5.17
CA PHE A 443 11.99 9.32 -5.49
C PHE A 443 12.74 10.42 -4.73
N ILE A 444 12.17 11.63 -4.65
CA ILE A 444 12.72 12.73 -3.84
C ILE A 444 12.82 12.32 -2.37
N LYS A 445 11.79 11.64 -1.84
CA LYS A 445 11.82 11.15 -0.45
C LYS A 445 12.94 10.14 -0.25
N ILE A 446 13.12 9.19 -1.17
CA ILE A 446 14.21 8.21 -1.09
C ILE A 446 15.58 8.91 -1.11
N GLN A 447 15.79 9.87 -2.01
CA GLN A 447 17.03 10.66 -2.03
C GLN A 447 17.27 11.37 -0.69
N LYS A 448 16.26 12.03 -0.13
CA LYS A 448 16.36 12.66 1.19
C LYS A 448 16.67 11.65 2.31
N ASP A 449 16.08 10.45 2.27
CA ASP A 449 16.37 9.39 3.23
C ASP A 449 17.83 8.87 3.08
N MET A 450 18.39 8.88 1.86
CA MET A 450 19.82 8.57 1.63
C MET A 450 20.76 9.66 2.15
N GLU A 451 20.43 10.93 1.95
CA GLU A 451 21.19 12.06 2.49
C GLU A 451 21.24 12.00 4.03
N GLU A 452 20.10 11.73 4.67
CA GLU A 452 20.03 11.60 6.12
C GLU A 452 20.81 10.38 6.65
N TYR A 453 20.80 9.28 5.90
CA TYR A 453 21.64 8.12 6.20
C TYR A 453 23.14 8.48 6.15
N VAL A 454 23.57 9.29 5.18
CA VAL A 454 24.95 9.80 5.11
C VAL A 454 25.26 10.75 6.27
N ASN A 455 24.35 11.64 6.64
CA ASN A 455 24.51 12.49 7.82
C ASN A 455 24.66 11.68 9.10
N THR A 456 23.93 10.56 9.21
CA THR A 456 24.07 9.61 10.32
C THR A 456 25.46 8.97 10.37
N ILE A 457 26.03 8.60 9.22
CA ILE A 457 27.42 8.08 9.12
C ILE A 457 28.40 9.14 9.62
N ILE A 458 28.29 10.38 9.12
CA ILE A 458 29.14 11.52 9.51
C ILE A 458 29.06 11.78 11.01
N LYS A 459 27.84 11.82 11.58
CA LYS A 459 27.62 11.99 13.02
C LYS A 459 28.26 10.87 13.84
N LYS A 460 28.17 9.62 13.38
CA LYS A 460 28.77 8.46 14.05
C LYS A 460 30.29 8.39 13.95
N ALA A 461 30.88 9.05 12.95
CA ALA A 461 32.33 9.18 12.85
C ALA A 461 32.91 9.99 14.03
N LYS A 462 32.13 10.89 14.64
CA LYS A 462 32.53 11.74 15.78
C LYS A 462 33.86 12.47 15.53
N GLY A 463 34.02 13.02 14.32
CA GLY A 463 35.26 13.71 13.90
C GLY A 463 36.41 12.79 13.50
N LYS A 464 36.28 11.47 13.66
CA LYS A 464 37.27 10.49 13.18
C LYS A 464 37.10 10.22 11.69
N GLU A 465 38.10 9.60 11.08
CA GLU A 465 38.05 9.16 9.68
C GLU A 465 36.88 8.20 9.44
N ILE A 466 36.24 8.36 8.28
CA ILE A 466 35.22 7.46 7.77
C ILE A 466 35.92 6.32 7.02
N THR A 467 35.75 5.11 7.51
CA THR A 467 36.37 3.88 6.98
C THR A 467 35.32 2.85 6.57
N ALA A 468 35.74 1.82 5.84
CA ALA A 468 34.88 0.70 5.47
C ALA A 468 34.20 0.03 6.68
N ASP A 469 34.92 -0.08 7.81
CA ASP A 469 34.39 -0.66 9.05
C ASP A 469 33.25 0.17 9.64
N LEU A 470 33.39 1.50 9.62
CA LEU A 470 32.31 2.39 10.06
C LEU A 470 31.10 2.23 9.15
N LEU A 471 31.29 2.28 7.83
CA LEU A 471 30.19 2.13 6.86
C LEU A 471 29.43 0.80 7.09
N ASN A 472 30.16 -0.32 7.14
CA ASN A 472 29.57 -1.64 7.34
C ASN A 472 28.84 -1.77 8.69
N ARG A 473 29.38 -1.17 9.75
CA ARG A 473 28.73 -1.13 11.06
C ARG A 473 27.41 -0.36 11.00
N VAL A 474 27.40 0.84 10.41
CA VAL A 474 26.18 1.65 10.28
C VAL A 474 25.14 0.95 9.41
N CYS A 475 25.56 0.29 8.33
CA CYS A 475 24.66 -0.50 7.48
C CYS A 475 24.02 -1.68 8.24
N ARG A 476 24.81 -2.39 9.06
CA ARG A 476 24.33 -3.49 9.91
C ARG A 476 23.35 -2.99 10.96
N GLU A 477 23.68 -1.90 11.65
CA GLU A 477 22.80 -1.30 12.65
C GLU A 477 21.49 -0.81 12.02
N ASN A 478 21.53 -0.20 10.84
CA ASN A 478 20.34 0.23 10.11
C ASN A 478 19.41 -0.95 9.78
N TYR A 479 19.97 -2.08 9.37
CA TYR A 479 19.21 -3.30 9.13
C TYR A 479 18.54 -3.82 10.41
N ILE A 480 19.30 -3.94 11.51
CA ILE A 480 18.80 -4.46 12.79
C ILE A 480 17.68 -3.57 13.33
N LYS A 481 17.88 -2.24 13.33
CA LYS A 481 16.87 -1.30 13.81
C LYS A 481 15.60 -1.31 12.95
N ASN A 482 15.71 -1.38 11.62
CA ASN A 482 14.55 -1.57 10.76
C ASN A 482 13.78 -2.86 11.13
N ALA A 483 14.49 -3.99 11.27
CA ALA A 483 13.87 -5.27 11.60
C ALA A 483 13.14 -5.22 12.96
N LEU A 484 13.78 -4.67 13.99
CA LEU A 484 13.19 -4.53 15.31
C LEU A 484 11.99 -3.59 15.32
N ASN A 485 12.09 -2.43 14.67
CA ASN A 485 11.05 -1.41 14.74
C ASN A 485 9.77 -1.85 14.02
N TRP A 486 9.91 -2.44 12.83
CA TRP A 486 8.77 -3.00 12.11
C TRP A 486 8.25 -4.27 12.77
N GLY A 487 9.13 -5.12 13.31
CA GLY A 487 8.75 -6.32 14.06
C GLY A 487 7.94 -6.01 15.32
N LEU A 488 8.31 -4.98 16.07
CA LEU A 488 7.55 -4.55 17.25
C LEU A 488 6.18 -3.98 16.85
N GLY A 489 6.13 -3.17 15.79
CA GLY A 489 4.87 -2.68 15.24
C GLY A 489 3.93 -3.83 14.85
N PHE A 490 4.47 -4.88 14.23
CA PHE A 490 3.70 -6.08 13.91
C PHE A 490 3.23 -6.81 15.17
N ALA A 491 4.11 -7.06 16.15
CA ALA A 491 3.75 -7.75 17.38
C ALA A 491 2.64 -7.04 18.15
N ILE A 492 2.69 -5.70 18.23
CA ILE A 492 1.62 -4.89 18.82
C ILE A 492 0.32 -5.06 18.02
N SER A 493 0.38 -4.94 16.69
CA SER A 493 -0.81 -5.09 15.84
C SER A 493 -1.44 -6.48 16.00
N ALA A 494 -0.63 -7.53 15.96
CA ALA A 494 -1.06 -8.90 16.15
C ALA A 494 -1.70 -9.09 17.53
N ALA A 495 -1.08 -8.60 18.61
CA ALA A 495 -1.63 -8.72 19.97
C ALA A 495 -2.98 -7.99 20.13
N PHE A 496 -3.12 -6.79 19.59
CA PHE A 496 -4.37 -6.04 19.66
C PHE A 496 -5.49 -6.70 18.86
N LEU A 497 -5.20 -7.06 17.62
CA LEU A 497 -6.19 -7.64 16.71
C LEU A 497 -6.65 -9.04 17.14
N SER A 498 -5.71 -9.86 17.66
CA SER A 498 -5.95 -11.26 18.04
C SER A 498 -6.53 -11.42 19.45
N THR A 499 -6.16 -10.54 20.39
CA THR A 499 -6.40 -10.76 21.82
C THR A 499 -7.08 -9.57 22.51
N PHE A 500 -6.52 -8.36 22.43
CA PHE A 500 -7.05 -7.24 23.22
C PHE A 500 -8.40 -6.75 22.73
N ILE A 501 -8.57 -6.54 21.42
CA ILE A 501 -9.86 -6.10 20.85
C ILE A 501 -10.98 -7.11 21.17
N PRO A 502 -10.81 -8.43 20.94
CA PRO A 502 -11.81 -9.42 21.35
C PRO A 502 -12.14 -9.38 22.84
N LYS A 503 -11.15 -9.24 23.72
CA LYS A 503 -11.40 -9.15 25.17
C LYS A 503 -12.17 -7.89 25.56
N ILE A 504 -11.87 -6.75 24.94
CA ILE A 504 -12.61 -5.50 25.17
C ILE A 504 -14.04 -5.65 24.65
N GLN A 505 -14.22 -6.23 23.46
CA GLN A 505 -15.53 -6.55 22.90
C GLN A 505 -16.37 -7.39 23.88
N TYR A 506 -15.80 -8.46 24.45
CA TYR A 506 -16.50 -9.32 25.40
C TYR A 506 -16.82 -8.60 26.71
N TRP A 507 -15.90 -7.74 27.17
CA TRP A 507 -16.12 -6.91 28.35
C TRP A 507 -17.27 -5.92 28.16
N ILE A 508 -17.39 -5.29 26.98
CA ILE A 508 -18.52 -4.40 26.64
C ILE A 508 -19.83 -5.17 26.79
N THR A 509 -19.94 -6.34 26.16
CA THR A 509 -21.16 -7.16 26.22
C THR A 509 -21.49 -7.61 27.63
N ARG A 510 -20.48 -8.03 28.41
CA ARG A 510 -20.68 -8.40 29.82
C ARG A 510 -21.15 -7.23 30.67
N LYS A 511 -20.66 -6.01 30.40
CA LYS A 511 -21.08 -4.81 31.10
C LYS A 511 -22.52 -4.41 30.78
N VAL A 512 -22.93 -4.54 29.53
CA VAL A 512 -24.27 -4.14 29.07
C VAL A 512 -25.32 -5.20 29.43
N THR A 513 -25.02 -6.48 29.22
CA THR A 513 -26.02 -7.56 29.35
C THR A 513 -25.96 -8.31 30.68
N GLY A 514 -24.87 -8.12 31.46
CA GLY A 514 -24.59 -8.92 32.65
C GLY A 514 -24.11 -10.35 32.36
N SER A 515 -24.11 -10.78 31.10
CA SER A 515 -23.71 -12.12 30.65
C SER A 515 -22.53 -12.06 29.68
N ASN A 516 -21.66 -13.05 29.72
CA ASN A 516 -20.57 -13.23 28.75
C ASN A 516 -20.92 -14.27 27.67
N ALA A 517 -22.18 -14.66 27.56
CA ALA A 517 -22.62 -15.62 26.56
C ALA A 517 -22.48 -15.03 25.14
N PHE A 518 -22.36 -15.91 24.15
CA PHE A 518 -22.24 -15.51 22.75
C PHE A 518 -23.52 -14.82 22.25
N PRO A 519 -23.47 -13.55 21.79
CA PRO A 519 -24.68 -12.82 21.44
C PRO A 519 -25.47 -13.36 20.27
N GLY A 520 -24.83 -14.19 19.44
CA GLY A 520 -25.47 -14.80 18.29
C GLY A 520 -26.48 -15.89 18.64
N THR A 521 -26.38 -16.48 19.83
CA THR A 521 -27.20 -17.61 20.26
C THR A 521 -27.80 -17.42 21.65
N ALA A 522 -27.33 -16.43 22.40
CA ALA A 522 -27.85 -16.09 23.72
C ALA A 522 -29.16 -15.28 23.61
N ASP A 523 -30.08 -15.55 24.53
CA ASP A 523 -31.26 -14.73 24.76
C ASP A 523 -30.95 -13.70 25.85
N TYR A 524 -31.12 -12.42 25.54
CA TYR A 524 -30.90 -11.30 26.46
C TYR A 524 -32.21 -10.58 26.84
N SER A 525 -33.36 -11.21 26.66
CA SER A 525 -34.66 -10.65 27.03
C SER A 525 -34.78 -10.17 28.49
N ASN A 526 -33.91 -10.64 29.40
CA ASN A 526 -33.87 -10.29 30.83
C ASN A 526 -32.77 -9.28 31.22
N GLU A 527 -32.35 -8.39 30.32
CA GLU A 527 -31.31 -7.38 30.58
C GLU A 527 -31.61 -6.50 31.81
N LYS A 528 -30.56 -6.19 32.60
CA LYS A 528 -30.63 -5.13 33.63
C LYS A 528 -30.84 -3.79 32.93
N LYS A 529 -32.03 -3.21 33.08
CA LYS A 529 -32.33 -1.83 32.64
C LYS A 529 -31.42 -0.81 33.31
#